data_AF-A0A9X3LDF8-F1
#
_entry.id   AF-A0A9X3LDF8-F1
#
_cell.length_a   1.000
_cell.length_b   1.000
_cell.length_c   1.000
_cell.angle_alpha   90.00
_cell.angle_beta   90.00
_cell.angle_gamma   90.00
#
_symmetry.space_group_name_H-M   'P 1'
#
loop_
_entity.id
_entity.type
_entity.pdbx_description
1 polymer ?
#
loop_
_entity_poly.entity_id
_entity_poly.type
_entity_poly.pdbx_seq_one_letter_code
_entity_poly.pdbx_strand_id
1 'polypeptide(L)'
;MNDDQLLITFKSELSNFSLEQLRYISAVGVWSIGQMYDHLIVVANEYLDNMETCSTLNKEQPLGKTQFGEELYRNRGFPPIKIRLPDELNSPPNNSNDKEDLITRMDQLIERLSHLKSKVDYINLGYKVEHGGFGWLNAREWCDLVGMHFRHHLRQKDELKKLIM
;
A
#
# COMPACT_ATOMS: atom_id res chain seq x y z
N MET A 1 -9.48 2.32 14.25
CA MET A 1 -10.04 2.57 12.91
C MET A 1 -9.84 1.30 12.10
N ASN A 2 -10.88 0.77 11.45
CA ASN A 2 -10.77 -0.36 10.51
C ASN A 2 -10.12 0.12 9.20
N ASP A 3 -9.53 -0.79 8.43
CA ASP A 3 -8.71 -0.47 7.25
C ASP A 3 -9.53 0.16 6.12
N ASP A 4 -10.79 -0.22 5.97
CA ASP A 4 -11.69 0.44 5.01
C ASP A 4 -11.91 1.91 5.36
N GLN A 5 -12.11 2.21 6.65
CA GLN A 5 -12.26 3.57 7.13
C GLN A 5 -10.96 4.37 6.95
N LEU A 6 -9.80 3.73 7.10
CA LEU A 6 -8.49 4.35 6.88
C LEU A 6 -8.35 4.81 5.42
N LEU A 7 -8.63 3.94 4.44
CA LEU A 7 -8.54 4.29 3.02
C LEU A 7 -9.55 5.38 2.64
N ILE A 8 -10.78 5.32 3.17
CA ILE A 8 -11.80 6.36 2.99
C ILE A 8 -11.32 7.70 3.55
N THR A 9 -10.70 7.71 4.73
CA THR A 9 -10.11 8.92 5.31
C THR A 9 -8.97 9.48 4.45
N PHE A 10 -8.09 8.63 3.93
CA PHE A 10 -7.04 9.05 2.99
C PHE A 10 -7.63 9.69 1.74
N LYS A 11 -8.66 9.09 1.13
CA LYS A 11 -9.37 9.67 -0.02
C LYS A 11 -10.02 11.01 0.35
N SER A 12 -10.74 11.08 1.48
CA SER A 12 -11.42 12.31 1.89
C SER A 12 -10.44 13.46 2.16
N GLU A 13 -9.27 13.16 2.72
CA GLU A 13 -8.23 14.17 2.93
C GLU A 13 -7.59 14.62 1.62
N LEU A 14 -7.44 13.73 0.64
CA LEU A 14 -6.86 14.03 -0.66
C LEU A 14 -7.57 15.20 -1.36
N SER A 15 -8.90 15.25 -1.26
CA SER A 15 -9.72 16.32 -1.84
C SER A 15 -9.43 17.72 -1.29
N ASN A 16 -8.77 17.83 -0.12
CA ASN A 16 -8.46 19.11 0.51
C ASN A 16 -7.16 19.74 0.01
N PHE A 17 -6.33 19.03 -0.75
CA PHE A 17 -5.09 19.57 -1.29
C PHE A 17 -5.30 20.26 -2.64
N SER A 18 -4.64 21.39 -2.85
CA SER A 18 -4.52 21.99 -4.18
C SER A 18 -3.53 21.21 -5.05
N LEU A 19 -3.58 21.40 -6.36
CA LEU A 19 -2.61 20.78 -7.27
C LEU A 19 -1.16 21.20 -6.97
N GLU A 20 -0.97 22.46 -6.56
CA GLU A 20 0.33 23.00 -6.16
C GLU A 20 0.86 22.29 -4.90
N GLN A 21 0.00 22.11 -3.89
CA GLN A 21 0.32 21.39 -2.67
C GLN A 21 0.66 19.91 -2.95
N LEU A 22 -0.10 19.26 -3.83
CA LEU A 22 0.15 17.87 -4.24
C LEU A 22 1.52 17.69 -4.88
N ARG A 23 1.97 18.68 -5.67
CA ARG A 23 3.22 18.63 -6.43
C ARG A 23 4.42 19.22 -5.71
N TYR A 24 4.22 19.90 -4.59
CA TYR A 24 5.28 20.59 -3.85
C TYR A 24 6.34 19.61 -3.32
N ILE A 25 7.60 19.90 -3.66
CA ILE A 25 8.78 19.17 -3.18
C ILE A 25 9.62 20.16 -2.36
N SER A 26 9.80 19.87 -1.07
CA SER A 26 10.49 20.78 -0.14
C SER A 26 12.01 20.73 -0.29
N ALA A 27 12.58 19.57 -0.63
CA ALA A 27 14.01 19.36 -0.78
C ALA A 27 14.28 18.12 -1.66
N VAL A 28 15.51 18.05 -2.19
CA VAL A 28 15.98 16.88 -2.95
C VAL A 28 15.86 15.61 -2.09
N GLY A 29 15.25 14.58 -2.66
CA GLY A 29 15.04 13.29 -2.00
C GLY A 29 13.85 13.23 -1.03
N VAL A 30 13.08 14.32 -0.88
CA VAL A 30 11.81 14.33 -0.15
C VAL A 30 10.67 14.19 -1.15
N TRP A 31 9.77 13.24 -0.90
CA TRP A 31 8.58 13.07 -1.73
C TRP A 31 7.60 14.23 -1.53
N SER A 32 6.88 14.60 -2.58
CA SER A 32 5.66 15.38 -2.43
C SER A 32 4.56 14.53 -1.78
N ILE A 33 3.49 15.17 -1.30
CA ILE A 33 2.32 14.42 -0.82
C ILE A 33 1.63 13.68 -1.98
N GLY A 34 1.64 14.22 -3.20
CA GLY A 34 1.13 13.54 -4.40
C GLY A 34 1.90 12.25 -4.72
N GLN A 35 3.23 12.27 -4.59
CA GLN A 35 4.07 11.07 -4.75
C GLN A 35 3.77 10.02 -3.69
N MET A 36 3.52 10.43 -2.45
CA MET A 36 3.10 9.50 -1.40
C MET A 36 1.76 8.84 -1.73
N TYR A 37 0.77 9.59 -2.22
CA TYR A 37 -0.51 9.01 -2.65
C TYR A 37 -0.35 8.07 -3.85
N ASP A 38 0.45 8.45 -4.85
CA ASP A 38 0.75 7.59 -6.00
C ASP A 38 1.36 6.26 -5.55
N HIS A 39 2.36 6.31 -4.65
CA HIS A 39 2.99 5.14 -4.06
C HIS A 39 1.98 4.23 -3.34
N LEU A 40 1.15 4.81 -2.47
CA LEU A 40 0.11 4.08 -1.74
C LEU A 40 -0.81 3.30 -2.68
N ILE A 41 -1.23 3.94 -3.77
CA ILE A 41 -2.14 3.34 -4.74
C ILE A 41 -1.45 2.22 -5.53
N VAL A 42 -0.24 2.46 -6.03
CA VAL A 42 0.50 1.49 -6.86
C VAL A 42 0.81 0.24 -6.06
N VAL A 43 1.41 0.39 -4.88
CA VAL A 43 1.82 -0.74 -4.04
C VAL A 43 0.61 -1.52 -3.52
N ALA A 44 -0.49 -0.83 -3.16
CA ALA A 44 -1.70 -1.53 -2.76
C ALA A 44 -2.31 -2.36 -3.90
N ASN A 45 -2.27 -1.87 -5.14
CA ASN A 45 -2.70 -2.66 -6.29
C ASN A 45 -1.79 -3.87 -6.54
N GLU A 46 -0.47 -3.72 -6.38
CA GLU A 46 0.46 -4.85 -6.46
C GLU A 46 0.13 -5.95 -5.43
N TYR A 47 -0.22 -5.57 -4.20
CA TYR A 47 -0.66 -6.55 -3.20
C TYR A 47 -1.96 -7.25 -3.60
N LEU A 48 -2.92 -6.52 -4.18
CA LEU A 48 -4.16 -7.09 -4.67
C LEU A 48 -3.95 -7.99 -5.90
N ASP A 49 -2.98 -7.67 -6.77
CA ASP A 49 -2.60 -8.54 -7.90
C ASP A 49 -2.05 -9.88 -7.40
N ASN A 50 -1.24 -9.86 -6.34
CA ASN A 50 -0.70 -11.07 -5.72
C ASN A 50 -1.79 -11.88 -5.00
N MET A 51 -2.74 -11.20 -4.34
CA MET A 51 -3.94 -11.83 -3.79
C MET A 51 -4.76 -12.53 -4.87
N GLU A 52 -5.01 -11.88 -6.01
CA GLU A 52 -5.73 -12.47 -7.15
C GLU A 52 -4.94 -13.65 -7.74
N THR A 53 -3.63 -13.53 -7.83
CA THR A 53 -2.76 -14.64 -8.24
C THR A 53 -2.94 -15.86 -7.33
N CYS A 54 -3.02 -15.68 -6.01
CA CYS A 54 -3.32 -16.78 -5.09
C CYS A 54 -4.64 -17.49 -5.43
N SER A 55 -5.64 -16.78 -5.97
CA SER A 55 -6.94 -17.35 -6.36
C SER A 55 -6.90 -18.18 -7.65
N THR A 56 -5.87 -18.02 -8.47
CA THR A 56 -5.71 -18.75 -9.74
C THR A 56 -4.78 -19.96 -9.63
N LEU A 57 -4.06 -20.09 -8.50
CA LEU A 57 -3.19 -21.22 -8.25
C LEU A 57 -3.96 -22.53 -8.11
N ASN A 58 -3.30 -23.63 -8.51
CA ASN A 58 -3.81 -24.99 -8.40
C ASN A 58 -2.85 -25.92 -7.66
N LYS A 59 -1.78 -25.35 -7.08
CA LYS A 59 -0.74 -26.07 -6.34
C LYS A 59 -0.44 -25.32 -5.06
N GLU A 60 -0.43 -26.07 -3.96
CA GLU A 60 -0.06 -25.52 -2.66
C GLU A 60 1.45 -25.27 -2.54
N GLN A 61 1.76 -24.22 -1.79
CA GLN A 61 3.10 -23.85 -1.39
C GLN A 61 3.30 -24.17 0.10
N PRO A 62 4.17 -25.15 0.45
CA PRO A 62 4.43 -25.50 1.84
C PRO A 62 5.22 -24.42 2.60
N LEU A 63 6.03 -23.60 1.92
CA LEU A 63 6.79 -22.53 2.57
C LEU A 63 5.85 -21.44 3.12
N GLY A 64 6.29 -20.79 4.18
CA GLY A 64 5.58 -19.70 4.85
C GLY A 64 6.36 -18.40 4.80
N LYS A 65 5.98 -17.47 5.68
CA LYS A 65 6.73 -16.23 5.85
C LYS A 65 8.14 -16.51 6.38
N THR A 66 9.05 -15.58 6.10
CA THR A 66 10.34 -15.51 6.78
C THR A 66 10.13 -15.15 8.26
N GLN A 67 11.14 -15.36 9.11
CA GLN A 67 11.07 -14.91 10.51
C GLN A 67 10.75 -13.41 10.61
N PHE A 68 11.40 -12.60 9.76
CA PHE A 68 11.15 -11.17 9.69
C PHE A 68 9.71 -10.86 9.23
N GLY A 69 9.20 -11.56 8.22
CA GLY A 69 7.82 -11.44 7.77
C GLY A 69 6.80 -11.78 8.85
N GLU A 70 7.06 -12.82 9.65
CA GLU A 70 6.22 -13.18 10.80
C GLU A 70 6.20 -12.09 11.89
N GLU A 71 7.33 -11.44 12.14
CA GLU A 71 7.41 -10.32 13.08
C GLU A 71 6.62 -9.10 12.58
N LEU A 72 6.81 -8.70 11.32
CA LEU A 72 6.08 -7.58 10.70
C LEU A 72 4.57 -7.83 10.68
N TYR A 73 4.16 -9.03 10.27
CA TYR A 73 2.74 -9.37 10.15
C TYR A 73 2.06 -9.40 11.52
N ARG A 74 2.71 -9.99 12.53
CA ARG A 74 2.22 -10.00 13.92
C ARG A 74 2.09 -8.59 14.51
N ASN A 75 3.03 -7.71 14.19
CA ASN A 75 2.98 -6.30 14.61
C ASN A 75 1.98 -5.46 13.80
N ARG A 76 1.36 -6.03 12.76
CA ARG A 76 0.42 -5.37 11.84
C ARG A 76 0.95 -4.07 11.27
N GLY A 77 2.27 -3.97 11.10
CA GLY A 77 2.94 -2.76 10.66
C GLY A 77 4.41 -2.98 10.30
N PHE A 78 4.91 -2.01 9.56
CA PHE A 78 6.32 -1.90 9.19
C PHE A 78 7.09 -1.13 10.28
N PRO A 79 8.41 -1.35 10.44
CA PRO A 79 9.19 -0.61 11.43
C PRO A 79 9.15 0.89 11.11
N PRO A 80 9.11 1.79 12.11
CA PRO A 80 9.03 3.23 11.92
C PRO A 80 10.39 3.84 11.53
N ILE A 81 11.10 3.19 10.61
CA ILE A 81 12.39 3.62 10.06
C ILE A 81 12.23 3.88 8.57
N LYS A 82 13.06 4.76 8.00
CA LYS A 82 13.10 4.96 6.55
C LYS A 82 13.79 3.74 5.92
N ILE A 83 13.02 2.94 5.19
CA ILE A 83 13.56 1.84 4.37
C ILE A 83 14.06 2.45 3.07
N ARG A 84 15.37 2.38 2.82
CA ARG A 84 15.96 2.78 1.54
C ARG A 84 16.24 1.52 0.74
N LEU A 85 15.58 1.40 -0.41
CA LEU A 85 15.89 0.38 -1.39
C LEU A 85 17.20 0.71 -2.13
N PRO A 86 17.85 -0.27 -2.77
CA PRO A 86 18.92 0.00 -3.74
C PRO A 86 18.50 1.07 -4.74
N ASP A 87 19.44 1.89 -5.22
CA ASP A 87 19.13 3.09 -6.00
C ASP A 87 18.34 2.75 -7.29
N GLU A 88 18.56 1.57 -7.87
CA GLU A 88 17.84 1.08 -9.05
C GLU A 88 16.34 0.84 -8.78
N LEU A 89 16.00 0.52 -7.53
CA LEU A 89 14.63 0.24 -7.07
C LEU A 89 14.02 1.42 -6.31
N ASN A 90 14.74 2.55 -6.22
CA ASN A 90 14.36 3.70 -5.41
C ASN A 90 14.00 4.92 -6.27
N SER A 91 13.57 4.68 -7.51
CA SER A 91 12.99 5.74 -8.36
C SER A 91 11.79 6.37 -7.64
N PRO A 92 11.69 7.70 -7.61
CA PRO A 92 10.63 8.35 -6.87
C PRO A 92 9.26 8.07 -7.54
N PRO A 93 8.16 8.01 -6.76
CA PRO A 93 6.82 7.85 -7.31
C PRO A 93 6.44 8.98 -8.27
N ASN A 94 5.35 8.79 -9.01
CA ASN A 94 4.92 9.77 -10.01
C ASN A 94 4.37 11.05 -9.34
N ASN A 95 4.96 12.20 -9.68
CA ASN A 95 4.51 13.52 -9.22
C ASN A 95 3.70 14.31 -10.27
N SER A 96 3.38 13.72 -11.43
CA SER A 96 2.66 14.40 -12.50
C SER A 96 1.14 14.21 -12.45
N ASN A 97 0.63 13.25 -11.66
CA ASN A 97 -0.81 13.02 -11.51
C ASN A 97 -1.52 14.33 -11.11
N ASP A 98 -2.71 14.55 -11.66
CA ASP A 98 -3.61 15.57 -11.14
C ASP A 98 -4.41 15.05 -9.93
N LYS A 99 -5.19 15.94 -9.32
CA LYS A 99 -5.94 15.60 -8.10
C LYS A 99 -7.08 14.64 -8.41
N GLU A 100 -7.80 14.89 -9.49
CA GLU A 100 -8.96 14.12 -9.95
C GLU A 100 -8.56 12.68 -10.32
N ASP A 101 -7.40 12.49 -10.95
CA ASP A 101 -6.80 11.19 -11.23
C ASP A 101 -6.49 10.42 -9.95
N LEU A 102 -5.82 11.05 -8.98
CA LEU A 102 -5.52 10.40 -7.69
C LEU A 102 -6.79 10.03 -6.93
N ILE A 103 -7.82 10.89 -6.94
CA ILE A 103 -9.13 10.60 -6.31
C ILE A 103 -9.77 9.40 -7.00
N THR A 104 -9.81 9.38 -8.33
CA THR A 104 -10.41 8.29 -9.13
C THR A 104 -9.70 6.97 -8.86
N ARG A 105 -8.37 6.98 -8.82
CA ARG A 105 -7.56 5.79 -8.53
C ARG A 105 -7.73 5.30 -7.08
N MET A 106 -7.90 6.21 -6.11
CA MET A 106 -8.26 5.84 -4.74
C MET A 106 -9.63 5.18 -4.66
N ASP A 107 -10.62 5.68 -5.42
CA ASP A 107 -11.94 5.07 -5.50
C ASP A 107 -11.89 3.65 -6.07
N GLN A 108 -11.20 3.48 -7.20
CA GLN A 108 -10.99 2.17 -7.82
C GLN A 108 -10.29 1.20 -6.85
N LEU A 109 -9.28 1.66 -6.12
CA LEU A 109 -8.59 0.84 -5.12
C LEU A 109 -9.54 0.41 -3.98
N ILE A 110 -10.38 1.31 -3.47
CA ILE A 110 -11.33 1.01 -2.39
C ILE A 110 -12.37 -0.01 -2.87
N GLU A 111 -12.93 0.18 -4.06
CA GLU A 111 -13.89 -0.76 -4.66
C GLU A 111 -13.25 -2.13 -4.87
N ARG A 112 -12.04 -2.16 -5.45
CA ARG A 112 -11.28 -3.40 -5.69
C ARG A 112 -10.99 -4.13 -4.38
N LEU A 113 -10.52 -3.42 -3.35
CA LEU A 113 -10.25 -4.00 -2.04
C LEU A 113 -11.52 -4.60 -1.43
N SER A 114 -12.65 -3.87 -1.47
CA SER A 114 -13.94 -4.35 -0.97
C SER A 114 -14.40 -5.62 -1.68
N HIS A 115 -14.32 -5.63 -3.01
CA HIS A 115 -14.65 -6.80 -3.83
C HIS A 115 -13.79 -8.02 -3.47
N LEU A 116 -12.47 -7.85 -3.38
CA LEU A 116 -11.55 -8.93 -3.09
C LEU A 116 -11.69 -9.44 -1.65
N LYS A 117 -11.89 -8.54 -0.67
CA LYS A 117 -12.19 -8.92 0.73
C LYS A 117 -13.39 -9.86 0.83
N SER A 118 -14.42 -9.69 -0.01
CA SER A 118 -15.59 -10.57 -0.01
C SER A 118 -15.29 -12.01 -0.45
N LYS A 119 -14.17 -12.22 -1.16
CA LYS A 119 -13.77 -13.51 -1.74
C LYS A 119 -12.65 -14.21 -0.98
N VAL A 120 -11.90 -13.46 -0.17
CA VAL A 120 -10.61 -13.92 0.37
C VAL A 120 -10.71 -15.19 1.22
N ASP A 121 -11.80 -15.35 1.97
CA ASP A 121 -12.00 -16.50 2.85
C ASP A 121 -12.35 -17.79 2.09
N TYR A 122 -12.65 -17.68 0.79
CA TYR A 122 -12.91 -18.83 -0.09
C TYR A 122 -11.66 -19.29 -0.86
N ILE A 123 -10.53 -18.59 -0.73
CA ILE A 123 -9.27 -18.95 -1.38
C ILE A 123 -8.50 -19.92 -0.47
N ASN A 124 -7.96 -21.01 -1.03
CA ASN A 124 -7.18 -21.98 -0.27
C ASN A 124 -5.95 -21.30 0.38
N LEU A 125 -5.80 -21.43 1.70
CA LEU A 125 -4.68 -20.87 2.47
C LEU A 125 -3.31 -21.45 2.07
N GLY A 126 -3.28 -22.62 1.44
CA GLY A 126 -2.09 -23.23 0.86
C GLY A 126 -1.63 -22.56 -0.44
N TYR A 127 -2.46 -21.75 -1.09
CA TYR A 127 -2.08 -20.99 -2.29
C TYR A 127 -1.40 -19.69 -1.88
N LYS A 128 -0.11 -19.60 -2.19
CA LYS A 128 0.75 -18.51 -1.75
C LYS A 128 1.63 -17.99 -2.87
N VAL A 129 1.92 -16.70 -2.80
CA VAL A 129 2.88 -16.01 -3.67
C VAL A 129 3.99 -15.42 -2.82
N GLU A 130 5.22 -15.46 -3.32
CA GLU A 130 6.39 -14.99 -2.61
C GLU A 130 6.49 -13.46 -2.60
N HIS A 131 6.66 -12.89 -1.42
CA HIS A 131 6.99 -11.49 -1.19
C HIS A 131 8.48 -11.38 -0.81
N GLY A 132 9.23 -10.48 -1.45
CA GLY A 132 10.69 -10.35 -1.24
C GLY A 132 11.14 -10.14 0.23
N GLY A 133 10.41 -9.37 1.03
CA GLY A 133 10.62 -9.26 2.49
C GLY A 133 9.89 -10.29 3.36
N PHE A 134 8.58 -10.49 3.15
CA PHE A 134 7.76 -11.32 4.04
C PHE A 134 7.93 -12.83 3.83
N GLY A 135 8.43 -13.31 2.69
CA GLY A 135 8.37 -14.72 2.31
C GLY A 135 7.03 -15.07 1.67
N TRP A 136 6.55 -16.31 1.84
CA TRP A 136 5.34 -16.78 1.14
C TRP A 136 4.07 -16.37 1.87
N LEU A 137 3.23 -15.61 1.16
CA LEU A 137 1.99 -15.04 1.67
C LEU A 137 0.76 -15.63 0.98
N ASN A 138 -0.27 -15.96 1.75
CA ASN A 138 -1.58 -16.35 1.21
C ASN A 138 -2.42 -15.12 0.83
N ALA A 139 -3.58 -15.36 0.21
CA ALA A 139 -4.48 -14.30 -0.24
C ALA A 139 -4.92 -13.33 0.88
N ARG A 140 -5.21 -13.85 2.08
CA ARG A 140 -5.61 -13.03 3.23
C ARG A 140 -4.48 -12.13 3.71
N GLU A 141 -3.27 -12.67 3.76
CA GLU A 141 -2.09 -11.92 4.18
C GLU A 141 -1.76 -10.81 3.19
N TRP A 142 -1.81 -11.08 1.88
CA TRP A 142 -1.69 -10.04 0.84
C TRP A 142 -2.76 -8.95 0.97
N CYS A 143 -4.02 -9.34 1.22
CA CYS A 143 -5.11 -8.38 1.44
C CYS A 143 -4.85 -7.48 2.66
N ASP A 144 -4.38 -8.06 3.77
CA ASP A 144 -4.09 -7.33 5.00
C ASP A 144 -2.90 -6.36 4.84
N LEU A 145 -1.94 -6.65 3.96
CA LEU A 145 -0.82 -5.75 3.68
C LEU A 145 -1.27 -4.39 3.16
N VAL A 146 -2.42 -4.28 2.48
CA VAL A 146 -2.97 -2.98 2.03
C VAL A 146 -3.20 -2.06 3.23
N GLY A 147 -3.88 -2.56 4.27
CA GLY A 147 -4.10 -1.77 5.48
C GLY A 147 -2.81 -1.48 6.25
N MET A 148 -1.91 -2.46 6.35
CA MET A 148 -0.60 -2.28 6.98
C MET A 148 0.22 -1.17 6.30
N HIS A 149 0.16 -1.11 4.97
CA HIS A 149 0.87 -0.11 4.17
C HIS A 149 0.33 1.30 4.38
N PHE A 150 -0.99 1.49 4.31
CA PHE A 150 -1.59 2.79 4.59
C PHE A 150 -1.31 3.28 6.02
N ARG A 151 -1.32 2.37 7.01
CA ARG A 151 -0.96 2.72 8.41
C ARG A 151 0.49 3.18 8.52
N HIS A 152 1.42 2.51 7.82
CA HIS A 152 2.83 2.88 7.83
C HIS A 152 3.06 4.32 7.35
N HIS A 153 2.33 4.75 6.32
CA HIS A 153 2.48 6.10 5.75
C HIS A 153 1.71 7.21 6.47
N LEU A 154 0.98 6.92 7.56
CA LEU A 154 0.31 7.98 8.35
C LEU A 154 1.31 9.04 8.84
N ARG A 155 2.45 8.60 9.38
CA ARG A 155 3.50 9.51 9.86
C ARG A 155 4.10 10.33 8.72
N GLN A 156 4.41 9.70 7.59
CA GLN A 156 4.96 10.41 6.44
C GLN A 156 3.97 11.44 5.90
N LYS A 157 2.67 11.10 5.84
CA LYS A 157 1.61 12.04 5.46
C LYS A 157 1.61 13.26 6.38
N ASP A 158 1.64 13.06 7.69
CA ASP A 158 1.62 14.17 8.66
C ASP A 158 2.88 15.05 8.56
N GLU A 159 4.04 14.46 8.30
CA GLU A 159 5.29 15.19 8.06
C GLU A 159 5.19 16.03 6.77
N LEU A 160 4.66 15.46 5.68
CA LEU A 160 4.49 16.17 4.40
C LEU A 160 3.43 17.28 4.48
N LYS A 161 2.32 17.05 5.20
CA LYS A 161 1.28 18.07 5.42
C LYS A 161 1.84 19.33 6.09
N LYS A 162 2.76 19.19 7.05
CA LYS A 162 3.40 20.34 7.73
C LYS A 162 4.28 21.18 6.82
N LEU A 163 4.66 20.68 5.64
CA LEU A 163 5.50 21.39 4.68
C LEU A 163 4.69 22.19 3.65
N ILE A 164 3.37 21.96 3.57
CA ILE A 164 2.46 22.52 2.56
C ILE A 164 1.29 23.31 3.17
N MET A 165 1.23 23.40 4.50
CA MET A 165 0.35 24.27 5.29
C MET A 165 1.13 25.50 5.73
#